data_AF-A0A1G6YAC1-F1
#
_entry.id   AF-A0A1G6YAC1-F1
#
_cell.length_a   1.000
_cell.length_b   1.000
_cell.length_c   1.000
_cell.angle_alpha   90.00
_cell.angle_beta   90.00
_cell.angle_gamma   90.00
#
_symmetry.space_group_name_H-M   'P 1'
#
loop_
_entity.id
_entity.type
_entity.pdbx_description
1 polymer ?
#
loop_
_entity_poly.entity_id
_entity_poly.type
_entity_poly.pdbx_seq_one_letter_code
_entity_poly.pdbx_strand_id
1 'polypeptide(L)'
;MYLNNNPYRLGYLFKMHERCSHCGLKYKMEPSFFYGAMYVSYGLGVALAIAAFVIAFLFAGTELINSFIAIIVTLVVLMPVIIRLSRNIWINFFVKYDAGAGEVTSGNTSR
;
A
#
# COMPACT_ATOMS: atom_id res chain seq x y z
N MET A 1 7.14 -0.94 10.29
CA MET A 1 7.27 -0.13 9.07
C MET A 1 6.70 1.29 9.25
N TYR A 2 5.38 1.47 9.37
CA TYR A 2 4.76 2.81 9.53
C TYR A 2 4.92 3.36 10.96
N LEU A 3 4.97 4.70 11.09
CA LEU A 3 5.02 5.37 12.41
C LEU A 3 3.67 5.37 13.13
N ASN A 4 2.57 5.24 12.39
CA ASN A 4 1.22 5.20 12.94
C ASN A 4 0.43 4.07 12.28
N ASN A 5 -0.26 3.26 13.07
CA ASN A 5 -1.00 2.12 12.56
C ASN A 5 -2.31 2.51 11.86
N ASN A 6 -2.93 3.64 12.23
CA ASN A 6 -4.20 4.05 11.63
C ASN A 6 -4.01 4.71 10.23
N PRO A 7 -4.54 4.15 9.14
CA PRO A 7 -4.38 4.68 7.77
C PRO A 7 -5.13 6.01 7.54
N TYR A 8 -6.18 6.30 8.31
CA TYR A 8 -6.99 7.52 8.16
C TYR A 8 -6.34 8.78 8.75
N ARG A 9 -5.16 8.66 9.37
CA ARG A 9 -4.37 9.79 9.89
C ARG A 9 -3.49 10.37 8.76
N LEU A 10 -4.07 11.26 7.94
CA LEU A 10 -3.42 11.81 6.73
C LEU A 10 -2.01 12.41 6.98
N GLY A 11 -1.76 13.06 8.11
CA GLY A 11 -0.44 13.63 8.42
C GLY A 11 0.69 12.60 8.64
N TYR A 12 0.34 11.33 8.88
CA TYR A 12 1.31 10.24 9.12
C TYR A 12 1.26 9.15 8.04
N LEU A 13 0.48 9.37 6.99
CA LEU A 13 0.19 8.38 5.95
C LEU A 13 1.45 7.94 5.20
N PHE A 14 2.35 8.89 4.96
CA PHE A 14 3.67 8.67 4.32
C PHE A 14 4.83 8.54 5.31
N LYS A 15 4.57 8.77 6.61
CA LYS A 15 5.61 8.71 7.65
C LYS A 15 5.88 7.26 8.02
N MET A 16 7.08 6.80 7.71
CA MET A 16 7.56 5.47 8.04
C MET A 16 8.97 5.53 8.61
N HIS A 17 9.38 4.46 9.27
CA HIS A 17 10.73 4.31 9.78
C HIS A 17 11.71 4.17 8.61
N GLU A 18 12.94 4.66 8.78
CA GLU A 18 14.03 4.50 7.80
C GLU A 18 14.47 3.03 7.68
N ARG A 19 14.56 2.35 8.83
CA ARG A 19 14.99 0.95 8.96
C ARG A 19 14.01 0.15 9.80
N CYS A 20 13.93 -1.15 9.54
CA CYS A 20 13.24 -2.11 10.39
C CYS A 20 14.00 -2.29 11.70
N SER A 21 13.29 -2.23 12.84
CA SER A 21 13.89 -2.42 14.17
C SER A 21 14.29 -3.87 14.46
N HIS A 22 13.77 -4.84 13.71
CA HIS A 22 13.99 -6.27 13.95
C HIS A 22 15.13 -6.85 13.09
N CYS A 23 15.14 -6.54 11.79
CA CYS A 23 16.12 -7.08 10.84
C CYS A 23 17.09 -6.02 10.27
N GLY A 24 16.97 -4.76 10.69
CA GLY A 24 17.82 -3.67 10.20
C GLY A 24 17.58 -3.25 8.73
N LEU A 25 16.66 -3.92 8.02
CA LEU A 25 16.38 -3.65 6.61
C LEU A 25 15.98 -2.19 6.39
N LYS A 26 16.66 -1.52 5.44
CA LYS A 26 16.31 -0.16 5.02
C LYS A 26 15.11 -0.20 4.09
N TYR A 27 13.97 0.37 4.51
CA TYR A 27 12.74 0.36 3.72
C TYR A 27 12.85 1.21 2.43
N LYS A 28 13.70 2.25 2.45
CA LYS A 28 14.09 3.02 1.26
C LYS A 28 15.48 2.56 0.80
N MET A 29 15.53 1.58 -0.09
CA MET A 29 16.79 1.18 -0.72
C MET A 29 17.34 2.34 -1.59
N GLU A 30 16.45 3.01 -2.34
CA GLU A 30 16.76 4.16 -3.20
C GLU A 30 15.81 5.35 -2.88
N PRO A 31 16.24 6.61 -3.04
CA PRO A 31 15.43 7.79 -2.74
C PRO A 31 14.10 7.84 -3.52
N SER A 32 14.04 7.19 -4.69
CA SER A 32 12.88 7.10 -5.59
C SER A 32 12.17 5.74 -5.60
N PHE A 33 12.53 4.80 -4.72
CA PHE A 33 11.98 3.43 -4.72
C PHE A 33 10.43 3.38 -4.65
N PHE A 34 9.80 4.37 -4.01
CA PHE A 34 8.34 4.45 -3.90
C PHE A 34 7.60 4.98 -5.13
N TYR A 35 8.30 5.40 -6.19
CA TYR A 35 7.65 5.72 -7.46
C TYR A 35 6.97 4.48 -8.06
N GLY A 36 7.60 3.31 -7.95
CA GLY A 36 6.98 2.05 -8.36
C GLY A 36 5.69 1.72 -7.59
N ALA A 37 5.69 1.95 -6.27
CA ALA A 37 4.49 1.79 -5.45
C ALA A 37 3.34 2.76 -5.86
N MET A 38 3.66 3.90 -6.47
CA MET A 38 2.66 4.80 -7.04
C MET A 38 1.96 4.16 -8.26
N TYR A 39 2.70 3.51 -9.16
CA TYR A 39 2.11 2.76 -10.29
C TYR A 39 1.23 1.60 -9.81
N VAL A 40 1.63 0.88 -8.76
CA VAL A 40 0.77 -0.17 -8.16
C VAL A 40 -0.52 0.42 -7.58
N SER A 41 -0.45 1.61 -6.98
CA SER A 41 -1.64 2.34 -6.49
C SER A 41 -2.63 2.63 -7.61
N TYR A 42 -2.13 2.97 -8.81
CA TYR A 42 -2.98 3.20 -9.98
C TYR A 42 -3.70 1.93 -10.40
N GLY A 43 -2.99 0.80 -10.52
CA GLY A 43 -3.61 -0.49 -10.82
C GLY A 43 -4.68 -0.90 -9.80
N LEU A 44 -4.39 -0.71 -8.50
CA LEU A 44 -5.36 -0.94 -7.41
C LEU A 44 -6.57 -0.02 -7.51
N GLY A 45 -6.37 1.26 -7.80
CA GLY A 45 -7.45 2.23 -7.98
C GLY A 45 -8.38 1.85 -9.14
N VAL A 46 -7.81 1.46 -10.28
CA VAL A 46 -8.57 0.97 -11.43
C VAL A 46 -9.35 -0.30 -11.08
N ALA A 47 -8.73 -1.26 -10.40
CA ALA A 47 -9.40 -2.49 -9.98
C ALA A 47 -10.57 -2.21 -9.03
N LEU A 48 -10.41 -1.29 -8.07
CA LEU A 48 -11.47 -0.86 -7.17
C LEU A 48 -12.58 -0.10 -7.89
N ALA A 49 -12.25 0.74 -8.86
CA ALA A 49 -13.23 1.45 -9.67
C ALA A 49 -14.10 0.49 -10.49
N ILE A 50 -13.48 -0.50 -11.13
CA ILE A 50 -14.19 -1.56 -11.88
C ILE A 50 -15.07 -2.36 -10.92
N ALA A 51 -14.54 -2.78 -9.76
CA ALA A 51 -15.31 -3.52 -8.77
C ALA A 51 -16.53 -2.72 -8.25
N ALA A 52 -16.33 -1.43 -7.93
CA ALA A 52 -17.40 -0.55 -7.47
C ALA A 52 -18.45 -0.31 -8.57
N PHE A 53 -18.03 -0.16 -9.83
CA PHE A 53 -18.94 -0.05 -10.96
C PHE A 53 -19.79 -1.32 -11.13
N VAL A 54 -19.15 -2.50 -11.11
CA VAL A 54 -19.85 -3.78 -11.23
C VAL A 54 -20.87 -3.95 -10.10
N ILE A 55 -20.48 -3.65 -8.86
CA ILE A 55 -21.40 -3.76 -7.71
C ILE A 55 -22.56 -2.76 -7.83
N ALA A 56 -22.29 -1.49 -8.16
CA ALA A 56 -23.33 -0.46 -8.22
C ALA A 56 -24.28 -0.63 -9.42
N PHE A 57 -23.75 -0.98 -10.59
CA PHE A 57 -24.52 -1.04 -11.82
C PHE A 57 -25.18 -2.41 -12.03
N LEU A 58 -24.43 -3.51 -11.88
CA LEU A 58 -24.94 -4.86 -12.14
C LEU A 58 -25.71 -5.44 -10.96
N PHE A 59 -25.26 -5.24 -9.72
CA PHE A 59 -25.90 -5.83 -8.54
C PHE A 59 -26.97 -4.92 -7.90
N ALA A 60 -26.72 -3.62 -7.82
CA ALA A 60 -27.67 -2.68 -7.21
C ALA A 60 -28.66 -2.06 -8.19
N GLY A 61 -28.49 -2.26 -9.51
CA GLY A 61 -29.39 -1.73 -10.55
C GLY A 61 -29.52 -0.20 -10.53
N THR A 62 -28.50 0.50 -10.01
CA THR A 62 -28.55 1.96 -9.85
C THR A 62 -28.33 2.68 -11.16
N GLU A 63 -28.87 3.89 -11.29
CA GLU A 63 -28.63 4.73 -12.47
C GLU A 63 -27.15 5.05 -12.65
N LEU A 64 -26.76 5.33 -13.90
CA LEU A 64 -25.38 5.54 -14.30
C LEU A 64 -24.68 6.62 -13.45
N ILE A 65 -25.36 7.74 -13.19
CA ILE A 65 -24.86 8.84 -12.35
C ILE A 65 -24.56 8.37 -10.92
N ASN A 66 -25.46 7.58 -10.33
CA ASN A 66 -25.29 7.09 -8.95
C ASN A 66 -24.13 6.10 -8.87
N SER A 67 -23.92 5.28 -9.91
CA SER A 67 -22.76 4.39 -10.00
C SER A 67 -21.45 5.18 -10.05
N PHE A 68 -21.37 6.29 -10.79
CA PHE A 68 -20.18 7.15 -10.79
C PHE A 68 -19.93 7.81 -9.43
N ILE A 69 -20.97 8.28 -8.75
CA ILE A 69 -20.84 8.85 -7.40
C ILE A 69 -20.32 7.77 -6.43
N ALA A 70 -20.86 6.55 -6.49
CA ALA A 70 -20.40 5.44 -5.66
C ALA A 70 -18.92 5.11 -5.88
N ILE A 71 -18.44 5.12 -7.13
CA ILE A 71 -17.02 4.91 -7.45
C ILE A 71 -16.16 6.00 -6.82
N ILE A 72 -16.53 7.28 -7.00
CA ILE A 72 -15.77 8.41 -6.45
C ILE A 72 -15.70 8.32 -4.92
N VAL A 73 -16.84 8.08 -4.26
CA VAL A 73 -16.89 7.92 -2.80
C VAL A 73 -16.01 6.76 -2.35
N THR A 74 -16.09 5.62 -3.03
CA THR A 74 -15.28 4.43 -2.72
C THR A 74 -13.79 4.73 -2.84
N LEU A 75 -13.37 5.40 -3.91
CA LEU A 75 -11.97 5.76 -4.13
C LEU A 75 -11.47 6.79 -3.09
N VAL A 76 -12.28 7.79 -2.73
CA VAL A 76 -11.89 8.80 -1.72
C VAL A 76 -11.77 8.17 -0.33
N VAL A 77 -12.72 7.32 0.06
CA VAL A 77 -12.71 6.64 1.36
C VAL A 77 -11.56 5.63 1.45
N LEU A 78 -11.28 4.92 0.36
CA LEU A 78 -10.18 3.93 0.31
C LEU A 78 -8.83 4.54 -0.06
N MET A 79 -8.74 5.81 -0.45
CA MET A 79 -7.49 6.50 -0.79
C MET A 79 -6.36 6.27 0.23
N PRO A 80 -6.55 6.47 1.55
CA PRO A 80 -5.52 6.19 2.55
C PRO A 80 -5.08 4.71 2.58
N VAL A 81 -6.02 3.80 2.31
CA VAL A 81 -5.78 2.36 2.31
C VAL A 81 -4.99 1.94 1.07
N ILE A 82 -5.39 2.41 -0.12
CA ILE A 82 -4.73 2.12 -1.40
C ILE A 82 -3.26 2.52 -1.34
N ILE A 83 -2.96 3.70 -0.79
CA ILE A 83 -1.58 4.21 -0.68
C ILE A 83 -0.72 3.34 0.23
N ARG A 84 -1.27 2.79 1.31
CA ARG A 84 -0.51 1.88 2.19
C ARG A 84 -0.37 0.49 1.59
N LEU A 85 -1.44 -0.02 1.00
CA LEU A 85 -1.48 -1.33 0.39
C LEU A 85 -0.48 -1.41 -0.76
N SER A 86 -0.44 -0.40 -1.62
CA SER A 86 0.50 -0.34 -2.74
C SER A 86 1.96 -0.35 -2.29
N ARG A 87 2.31 0.36 -1.21
CA ARG A 87 3.66 0.35 -0.62
C ARG A 87 4.02 -0.99 0.00
N ASN A 88 3.06 -1.63 0.68
CA ASN A 88 3.25 -2.95 1.25
C ASN A 88 3.45 -4.01 0.16
N ILE A 89 2.60 -4.01 -0.86
CA ILE A 89 2.69 -4.92 -2.00
C ILE A 89 4.00 -4.70 -2.75
N TRP A 90 4.38 -3.44 -3.00
CA TRP A 90 5.63 -3.13 -3.67
C TRP A 90 6.84 -3.65 -2.89
N ILE A 91 6.93 -3.38 -1.59
CA ILE A 91 8.03 -3.93 -0.78
C ILE A 91 8.02 -5.45 -0.79
N ASN A 92 6.86 -6.09 -0.73
CA ASN A 92 6.75 -7.55 -0.75
C ASN A 92 7.23 -8.16 -2.08
N PHE A 93 7.08 -7.45 -3.20
CA PHE A 93 7.63 -7.90 -4.49
C PHE A 93 9.17 -7.89 -4.53
N PHE A 94 9.81 -6.90 -3.88
CA PHE A 94 11.28 -6.76 -3.91
C PHE A 94 11.97 -7.41 -2.71
N VAL A 95 11.29 -7.52 -1.58
CA VAL A 95 11.80 -8.06 -0.33
C VAL A 95 10.94 -9.27 0.00
N LYS A 96 11.46 -10.46 -0.32
CA LYS A 96 10.81 -11.71 0.08
C LYS A 96 10.84 -11.85 1.60
N TYR A 97 9.73 -12.32 2.15
CA TYR A 97 9.63 -12.61 3.57
C TYR A 97 10.56 -13.78 3.91
N ASP A 98 11.48 -13.53 4.83
CA ASP A 98 12.36 -14.53 5.41
C ASP A 98 12.00 -14.68 6.89
N ALA A 99 11.51 -15.87 7.26
CA ALA A 99 11.09 -16.17 8.62
C ALA A 99 12.26 -16.16 9.62
N GLY A 100 13.50 -16.37 9.14
CA GLY A 100 14.74 -16.35 9.93
C GLY A 100 15.43 -14.99 9.96
N ALA A 101 14.92 -13.96 9.27
CA ALA A 101 15.58 -12.63 9.23
C ALA A 101 15.60 -11.87 10.57
N GLY A 102 14.93 -12.41 11.60
CA GLY A 102 15.05 -11.97 13.00
C GLY A 102 16.17 -12.64 13.80
N GLU A 103 16.67 -13.77 13.31
CA GLU A 103 17.77 -14.53 13.90
C GLU A 103 19.09 -14.05 13.31
N VAL A 104 19.33 -12.74 13.31
CA VAL A 104 20.69 -12.25 13.10
C VAL A 104 21.42 -12.40 14.43
N THR A 105 21.94 -13.61 14.67
CA THR A 105 23.16 -13.74 15.47
C THR A 105 24.18 -12.76 14.92
N SER A 106 24.59 -11.83 15.76
CA SER A 106 25.70 -10.90 15.56
C SER A 106 26.94 -11.66 15.07
N GLY A 107 27.16 -11.74 13.76
CA GLY A 107 28.25 -12.57 13.26
C GLY A 107 28.32 -12.76 11.75
N ASN A 108 28.15 -11.72 10.93
CA ASN A 108 28.94 -11.65 9.69
C ASN A 108 29.01 -10.23 9.14
N THR A 109 29.95 -9.45 9.66
CA THR A 109 30.65 -8.44 8.87
C THR A 109 31.55 -9.18 7.88
N SER A 110 31.22 -9.16 6.57
CA SER A 110 32.14 -9.19 5.42
C SER A 110 31.57 -9.97 4.21
N ARG A 111 31.00 -9.23 3.24
CA ARG A 111 31.51 -9.07 1.87
C ARG A 111 30.53 -8.22 1.05
#